data_AF-A0A3E1E3G4-F1
#
_entry.id   AF-A0A3E1E3G4-F1
#
_cell.length_a   1.000
_cell.length_b   1.000
_cell.length_c   1.000
_cell.angle_alpha   90.00
_cell.angle_beta   90.00
_cell.angle_gamma   90.00
#
_symmetry.space_group_name_H-M   'P 1'
#
loop_
_entity.id
_entity.type
_entity.pdbx_description
1 polymer ?
#
loop_
_entity_poly.entity_id
_entity_poly.type
_entity_poly.pdbx_seq_one_letter_code
_entity_poly.pdbx_strand_id
1 'polypeptide(L)'
;MKMNPVNAMLAAVVLCGAARVSAEGPPRPPSPSERLARMKGELNLSDTQVQKLKPLLEANMEKINAVRADTALSEEQRKEKAHEIRKAGSDEIMAVLDPEQKAKFEEEMKKRRKEGPPGGGGPEGPRKGPPGGGNGGGKPGPKPQ
;
A
#
# COMPACT_ATOMS: atom_id res chain seq x y z
N MET A 1 -24.26 15.92 45.70
CA MET A 1 -25.49 16.23 44.92
C MET A 1 -25.13 16.45 43.47
N LYS A 2 -25.81 15.75 42.56
CA LYS A 2 -25.82 16.00 41.10
C LYS A 2 -26.88 17.07 40.83
N MET A 3 -26.60 18.03 39.94
CA MET A 3 -27.67 18.80 39.30
C MET A 3 -27.21 19.33 37.94
N ASN A 4 -27.81 18.76 36.89
CA ASN A 4 -27.86 19.30 35.53
C ASN A 4 -28.98 20.34 35.46
N PRO A 5 -28.89 21.34 34.57
CA PRO A 5 -30.08 21.91 33.95
C PRO A 5 -30.25 21.40 32.52
N VAL A 6 -31.44 20.88 32.30
CA VAL A 6 -32.07 20.51 31.04
C VAL A 6 -32.41 21.79 30.29
N ASN A 7 -31.83 21.99 29.10
CA ASN A 7 -32.42 22.88 28.08
C ASN A 7 -32.70 22.06 26.83
N ALA A 8 -33.99 21.73 26.70
CA ALA A 8 -34.57 21.19 25.50
C ALA A 8 -34.50 22.23 24.37
N MET A 9 -33.97 21.83 23.22
CA MET A 9 -34.38 22.42 21.95
C MET A 9 -34.60 21.30 20.94
N LEU A 10 -35.86 21.21 20.55
CA LEU A 10 -36.45 20.28 19.60
C LEU A 10 -36.06 20.67 18.17
N ALA A 11 -36.09 19.67 17.30
CA ALA A 11 -36.26 19.72 15.85
C ALA A 11 -34.99 19.96 14.99
N ALA A 12 -34.50 18.88 14.36
CA ALA A 12 -34.95 18.52 13.01
C ALA A 12 -34.35 17.17 12.60
N VAL A 13 -35.21 16.17 12.40
CA VAL A 13 -34.87 14.97 11.64
C VAL A 13 -34.76 15.38 10.17
N VAL A 14 -33.53 15.56 9.70
CA VAL A 14 -33.24 15.58 8.26
C VAL A 14 -33.06 14.14 7.82
N LEU A 15 -34.18 13.54 7.40
CA LEU A 15 -34.17 12.31 6.63
C LEU A 15 -33.74 12.64 5.20
N CYS A 16 -32.43 12.67 4.97
CA CYS A 16 -31.87 12.49 3.63
C CYS A 16 -31.16 11.14 3.60
N GLY A 17 -31.78 10.18 2.92
CA GLY A 17 -31.07 9.01 2.43
C GLY A 17 -29.99 9.48 1.45
N ALA A 18 -28.74 9.39 1.89
CA ALA A 18 -27.59 9.33 1.02
C ALA A 18 -26.92 7.98 1.26
N ALA A 19 -26.66 7.28 0.16
CA ALA A 19 -26.06 5.97 0.10
C ALA A 19 -24.97 5.78 1.16
N ARG A 20 -24.94 4.58 1.75
CA ARG A 20 -23.71 4.06 2.33
C ARG A 20 -22.68 4.05 1.20
N VAL A 21 -21.87 5.09 1.10
CA VAL A 21 -20.59 4.98 0.40
C VAL A 21 -19.82 3.96 1.24
N SER A 22 -19.76 2.72 0.76
CA SER A 22 -18.73 1.79 1.23
C SER A 22 -17.42 2.49 0.98
N ALA A 23 -16.84 3.05 2.04
CA ALA A 23 -15.50 3.56 2.05
C ALA A 23 -14.58 2.33 1.95
N GLU A 24 -14.39 1.82 0.74
CA GLU A 24 -13.23 0.98 0.44
C GLU A 24 -12.02 1.90 0.49
N GLY A 25 -11.45 2.02 1.69
CA GLY A 25 -10.16 2.66 1.88
C GLY A 25 -9.07 1.96 1.04
N PRO A 26 -7.91 2.61 0.86
CA PRO A 26 -6.82 2.02 0.10
C PRO A 26 -6.48 0.62 0.63
N PRO A 27 -6.12 -0.33 -0.26
CA PRO A 27 -5.85 -1.71 0.13
C PRO A 27 -4.79 -1.74 1.24
N ARG A 28 -5.12 -2.41 2.35
CA ARG A 28 -4.20 -2.56 3.47
C ARG A 28 -2.99 -3.38 3.03
N PRO A 29 -1.77 -3.04 3.49
CA PRO A 29 -0.61 -3.88 3.23
C PRO A 29 -0.84 -5.27 3.84
N PRO A 30 -0.35 -6.35 3.19
CA PRO A 30 -0.50 -7.70 3.70
C PRO A 30 0.26 -7.86 5.03
N SER A 31 -0.35 -8.58 5.97
CA SER A 31 0.26 -8.99 7.23
C SER A 31 1.40 -10.01 7.02
N PRO A 32 2.25 -10.28 8.03
CA PRO A 32 3.33 -11.24 7.94
C PRO A 32 2.79 -12.65 7.65
N SER A 33 1.67 -13.01 8.27
CA SER A 33 0.99 -14.29 8.07
C SER A 33 0.44 -14.44 6.65
N GLU A 34 -0.19 -13.41 6.08
CA GLU A 34 -0.66 -13.44 4.68
C GLU A 34 0.51 -13.51 3.70
N ARG A 35 1.59 -12.78 3.98
CA ARG A 35 2.81 -12.84 3.19
C ARG A 35 3.44 -14.24 3.26
N LEU A 36 3.46 -14.86 4.44
CA LEU A 36 3.98 -16.22 4.65
C LEU A 36 3.12 -17.25 3.92
N ALA A 37 1.80 -17.15 4.00
CA ALA A 37 0.87 -18.04 3.30
C ALA A 37 1.06 -17.98 1.79
N ARG A 38 1.20 -16.75 1.24
CA ARG A 38 1.51 -16.55 -0.18
C ARG A 38 2.84 -17.19 -0.57
N MET A 39 3.90 -16.93 0.20
CA MET A 39 5.21 -17.55 -0.05
C MET A 39 5.18 -19.07 0.05
N LYS A 40 4.40 -19.64 0.98
CA LYS A 40 4.24 -21.09 1.12
C LYS A 40 3.66 -21.71 -0.15
N GLY A 41 2.62 -21.10 -0.72
CA GLY A 41 2.02 -21.57 -1.98
C GLY A 41 2.89 -21.30 -3.20
N GLU A 42 3.49 -20.11 -3.30
CA GLU A 42 4.32 -19.73 -4.46
C GLU A 42 5.62 -20.54 -4.53
N LEU A 43 6.28 -20.82 -3.40
CA LEU A 43 7.58 -21.47 -3.34
C LEU A 43 7.53 -22.92 -2.85
N ASN A 44 6.34 -23.46 -2.57
CA ASN A 44 6.16 -24.80 -1.98
C ASN A 44 7.03 -24.99 -0.72
N LEU A 45 6.94 -24.05 0.23
CA LEU A 45 7.79 -24.07 1.43
C LEU A 45 7.45 -25.24 2.35
N SER A 46 8.48 -25.91 2.86
CA SER A 46 8.33 -26.92 3.91
C SER A 46 7.90 -26.29 5.25
N ASP A 47 7.30 -27.06 6.14
CA ASP A 47 6.87 -26.56 7.46
C ASP A 47 8.05 -26.05 8.30
N THR A 48 9.23 -26.68 8.17
CA THR A 48 10.46 -26.22 8.81
C THR A 48 10.91 -24.85 8.29
N GLN A 49 10.83 -24.61 6.97
CA GLN A 49 11.13 -23.29 6.40
C GLN A 49 10.11 -22.24 6.84
N VAL A 50 8.82 -22.60 6.89
CA VAL A 50 7.74 -21.72 7.36
C VAL A 50 7.98 -21.27 8.81
N GLN A 51 8.36 -22.20 9.69
CA GLN A 51 8.68 -21.89 11.09
C GLN A 51 9.87 -20.94 11.23
N LYS A 52 10.90 -21.09 10.39
CA LYS A 52 12.07 -20.18 10.37
C LYS A 52 11.72 -18.80 9.80
N LEU A 53 10.85 -18.74 8.80
CA LEU A 53 10.51 -17.51 8.10
C LEU A 53 9.55 -16.63 8.89
N LYS A 54 8.59 -17.21 9.64
CA LYS A 54 7.60 -16.45 10.40
C LYS A 54 8.19 -15.32 11.27
N PRO A 55 9.14 -15.59 12.20
CA PRO A 55 9.71 -14.53 13.03
C PRO A 55 10.50 -13.48 12.22
N LEU A 56 11.14 -13.89 11.12
CA LEU A 56 11.84 -12.95 10.22
C LEU A 56 10.86 -11.98 9.55
N LEU A 57 9.68 -12.47 9.14
CA LEU A 57 8.66 -11.62 8.52
C LEU A 57 8.02 -10.65 9.53
N GLU A 58 7.76 -11.13 10.74
CA GLU A 58 7.24 -10.31 11.84
C GLU A 58 8.22 -9.19 12.19
N ALA A 59 9.49 -9.52 12.45
CA ALA A 59 10.53 -8.56 12.77
C ALA A 59 10.75 -7.53 11.65
N ASN A 60 10.74 -7.95 10.38
CA ASN A 60 10.87 -7.02 9.25
C ASN A 60 9.68 -6.07 9.15
N MET A 61 8.46 -6.54 9.42
CA MET A 61 7.28 -5.67 9.42
C MET A 61 7.33 -4.66 10.57
N GLU A 62 7.74 -5.08 11.76
CA GLU A 62 7.91 -4.19 12.91
C GLU A 62 8.93 -3.07 12.62
N LYS A 63 10.10 -3.42 12.07
CA LYS A 63 11.12 -2.43 11.67
C LYS A 63 10.56 -1.41 10.66
N ILE A 64 9.80 -1.88 9.66
CA ILE A 64 9.18 -0.98 8.67
C ILE A 64 8.14 -0.07 9.34
N ASN A 65 7.33 -0.60 10.24
CA ASN A 65 6.32 0.18 10.94
C ASN A 65 6.96 1.22 11.87
N ALA A 66 8.06 0.88 12.55
CA ALA A 66 8.83 1.83 13.34
C ALA A 66 9.37 2.98 12.48
N VAL A 67 9.99 2.68 11.33
CA VAL A 67 10.47 3.71 10.39
C VAL A 67 9.33 4.57 9.86
N ARG A 68 8.15 3.99 9.60
CA ARG A 68 6.97 4.74 9.14
C ARG A 68 6.40 5.67 10.20
N ALA A 69 6.42 5.24 11.46
CA ALA A 69 5.94 6.03 12.59
C ALA A 69 6.96 7.08 13.05
N ASP A 70 8.22 6.98 12.62
CA ASP A 70 9.27 7.92 12.97
C ASP A 70 9.06 9.28 12.28
N THR A 71 8.56 10.24 13.06
CA THR A 71 8.29 11.62 12.63
C THR A 71 9.55 12.48 12.54
N ALA A 72 10.69 12.01 13.05
CA ALA A 72 11.96 12.74 12.95
C ALA A 72 12.61 12.60 11.56
N LEU A 73 12.18 11.61 10.77
CA LEU A 73 12.69 11.36 9.42
C LEU A 73 11.90 12.13 8.36
N SER A 74 12.55 12.47 7.26
CA SER A 74 11.84 12.92 6.04
C SER A 74 11.15 11.75 5.34
N GLU A 75 10.19 12.03 4.45
CA GLU A 75 9.56 11.00 3.61
C GLU A 75 10.58 10.21 2.78
N GLU A 76 11.60 10.89 2.26
CA GLU A 76 12.66 10.26 1.47
C GLU A 76 13.50 9.32 2.33
N GLN A 77 13.92 9.77 3.52
CA GLN A 77 14.66 8.95 4.48
C GLN A 77 13.85 7.75 4.96
N ARG A 78 12.54 7.92 5.21
CA ARG A 78 11.64 6.81 5.55
C ARG A 78 11.59 5.78 4.41
N LYS A 79 11.45 6.24 3.17
CA LYS A 79 11.41 5.36 1.99
C LYS A 79 12.72 4.59 1.81
N GLU A 80 13.86 5.28 1.93
CA GLU A 80 15.19 4.69 1.82
C GLU A 80 15.42 3.62 2.89
N LYS A 81 15.22 3.96 4.17
CA LYS A 81 15.33 2.99 5.27
C LYS A 81 14.37 1.81 5.11
N ALA A 82 13.12 2.07 4.70
CA ALA A 82 12.18 0.99 4.45
C ALA A 82 12.58 0.12 3.25
N HIS A 83 13.27 0.66 2.24
CA HIS A 83 13.84 -0.12 1.15
C HIS A 83 15.00 -0.99 1.63
N GLU A 84 15.91 -0.44 2.43
CA GLU A 84 17.03 -1.19 3.04
C GLU A 84 16.52 -2.36 3.89
N ILE A 85 15.53 -2.13 4.76
CA ILE A 85 14.92 -3.19 5.58
C ILE A 85 14.31 -4.28 4.68
N ARG A 86 13.60 -3.91 3.61
CA ARG A 86 13.04 -4.89 2.67
C ARG A 86 14.12 -5.68 1.95
N LYS A 87 15.22 -5.03 1.57
CA LYS A 87 16.35 -5.71 0.93
C LYS A 87 16.99 -6.70 1.90
N ALA A 88 17.37 -6.24 3.09
CA ALA A 88 17.96 -7.09 4.13
C ALA A 88 17.06 -8.29 4.46
N GLY A 89 15.76 -8.05 4.66
CA GLY A 89 14.80 -9.13 4.89
C GLY A 89 14.64 -10.09 3.72
N SER A 90 14.81 -9.63 2.47
CA SER A 90 14.80 -10.52 1.30
C SER A 90 16.05 -11.40 1.26
N ASP A 91 17.20 -10.84 1.64
CA ASP A 91 18.47 -11.58 1.73
C ASP A 91 18.38 -12.66 2.84
N GLU A 92 17.79 -12.33 4.00
CA GLU A 92 17.51 -13.29 5.09
C GLU A 92 16.58 -14.42 4.65
N ILE A 93 15.51 -14.10 3.92
CA ILE A 93 14.59 -15.10 3.35
C ILE A 93 15.34 -16.02 2.40
N MET A 94 16.13 -15.46 1.47
CA MET A 94 16.91 -16.23 0.50
C MET A 94 17.90 -17.19 1.16
N ALA A 95 18.38 -16.91 2.38
CA ALA A 95 19.24 -17.84 3.11
C ALA A 95 18.52 -19.13 3.58
N VAL A 96 17.19 -19.11 3.72
CA VAL A 96 16.37 -20.24 4.20
C VAL A 96 15.80 -21.09 3.05
N LEU A 97 15.79 -20.54 1.85
CA LEU A 97 15.27 -21.20 0.64
C LEU A 97 16.29 -22.15 0.02
N ASP A 98 15.80 -23.17 -0.68
CA ASP A 98 16.64 -24.03 -1.52
C ASP A 98 16.91 -23.37 -2.88
N PRO A 99 17.93 -23.81 -3.65
CA PRO A 99 18.33 -23.15 -4.90
C PRO A 99 17.19 -22.95 -5.92
N GLU A 100 16.32 -23.94 -6.08
CA GLU A 100 15.16 -23.86 -6.99
C GLU A 100 14.14 -22.81 -6.51
N GLN A 101 13.89 -22.75 -5.21
CA GLN A 101 12.98 -21.78 -4.60
C GLN A 101 13.55 -20.35 -4.68
N LYS A 102 14.87 -20.19 -4.53
CA LYS A 102 15.55 -18.89 -4.69
C LYS A 102 15.37 -18.34 -6.10
N ALA A 103 15.58 -19.17 -7.12
CA ALA A 103 15.40 -18.76 -8.51
C ALA A 103 13.98 -18.24 -8.77
N LYS A 104 12.97 -18.95 -8.27
CA LYS A 104 11.56 -18.52 -8.37
C LYS A 104 11.30 -17.22 -7.60
N PHE A 105 11.84 -17.10 -6.40
CA PHE A 105 11.70 -15.89 -5.58
C PHE A 105 12.34 -14.66 -6.27
N GLU A 106 13.54 -14.81 -6.83
CA GLU A 106 14.21 -13.74 -7.57
C GLU A 106 13.44 -13.31 -8.83
N GLU A 107 12.86 -14.27 -9.55
CA GLU A 107 12.02 -14.00 -10.71
C GLU A 107 10.80 -13.15 -10.32
N GLU A 108 10.10 -13.53 -9.25
CA GLU A 108 8.96 -12.79 -8.72
C GLU A 108 9.35 -11.40 -8.23
N MET A 109 10.51 -11.25 -7.59
CA MET A 109 11.04 -9.94 -7.19
C MET A 109 11.37 -9.06 -8.41
N LYS A 110 11.93 -9.64 -9.48
CA LYS A 110 12.19 -8.93 -10.74
C LYS A 110 10.88 -8.49 -11.42
N LYS A 111 9.84 -9.33 -11.44
CA LYS A 111 8.52 -8.98 -12.00
C LYS A 111 7.91 -7.79 -11.26
N ARG A 112 7.88 -7.85 -9.93
CA ARG A 112 7.37 -6.75 -9.09
C ARG A 112 8.13 -5.44 -9.28
N ARG A 113 9.46 -5.51 -9.52
CA ARG A 113 10.26 -4.32 -9.83
C ARG A 113 9.96 -3.75 -11.21
N LYS A 114 9.66 -4.59 -12.20
CA LYS A 114 9.30 -4.17 -13.57
C LYS A 114 7.88 -3.60 -13.64
N GLU A 115 6.95 -4.15 -12.88
CA GLU A 115 5.54 -3.75 -12.88
C GLU A 115 5.28 -2.47 -12.10
N GLY A 116 6.21 -2.07 -11.21
CA GLY A 116 6.09 -0.86 -10.41
C GLY A 116 4.89 -0.87 -9.46
N PRO A 117 4.84 0.02 -8.46
CA PRO A 117 3.63 0.18 -7.66
C PRO A 117 2.51 0.73 -8.56
N PRO A 118 1.30 0.12 -8.60
CA PRO A 118 0.16 0.74 -9.26
C PRO A 118 -0.18 2.03 -8.51
N GLY A 119 0.18 3.18 -9.10
CA GLY A 119 -0.12 4.52 -8.57
C GLY A 119 1.02 5.30 -7.92
N GLY A 120 2.29 5.04 -8.25
CA GLY A 120 3.42 5.89 -7.85
C GLY A 120 4.10 6.53 -9.05
N GLY A 121 3.95 7.85 -9.24
CA GLY A 121 4.59 8.60 -10.31
C GLY A 121 6.10 8.31 -10.40
N GLY A 122 6.51 7.76 -11.53
CA GLY A 122 7.91 7.71 -11.95
C GLY A 122 8.42 9.10 -12.34
N PRO A 123 9.74 9.27 -12.50
CA PRO A 123 10.41 10.57 -12.47
C PRO A 123 9.87 11.48 -13.56
N GLU A 124 9.44 12.68 -13.17
CA GLU A 124 9.22 13.79 -14.07
C GLU A 124 10.57 14.13 -14.73
N GLY A 125 10.85 13.51 -15.88
CA GLY A 125 11.89 14.00 -16.79
C GLY A 125 11.52 15.41 -17.24
N PRO A 126 12.52 16.27 -17.56
CA PRO A 126 12.25 17.67 -17.85
C PRO A 126 11.40 17.78 -19.13
N ARG A 127 10.11 18.12 -18.99
CA ARG A 127 9.26 18.48 -20.13
C ARG A 127 9.69 19.84 -20.66
N LYS A 128 10.71 19.84 -21.51
CA LYS A 128 11.12 20.98 -22.34
C LYS A 128 10.26 21.02 -23.61
N GLY A 129 9.21 21.85 -23.60
CA GLY A 129 8.69 22.58 -24.79
C GLY A 129 7.51 21.98 -25.61
N PRO A 130 6.60 22.83 -26.18
CA PRO A 130 5.43 22.44 -27.01
C PRO A 130 5.70 22.60 -28.54
N PRO A 131 4.85 22.12 -29.49
CA PRO A 131 3.68 22.91 -29.98
C PRO A 131 2.49 22.12 -30.60
N GLY A 132 1.36 22.81 -30.80
CA GLY A 132 0.27 22.45 -31.75
C GLY A 132 -0.93 21.74 -31.11
N GLY A 133 -2.18 22.18 -31.18
CA GLY A 133 -2.87 22.93 -32.22
C GLY A 133 -3.77 21.97 -33.01
N GLY A 134 -5.07 21.89 -32.71
CA GLY A 134 -6.00 21.02 -33.43
C GLY A 134 -7.42 20.94 -32.84
N ASN A 135 -8.29 21.77 -33.39
CA ASN A 135 -9.74 21.92 -33.16
C ASN A 135 -10.57 20.74 -33.71
N GLY A 136 -11.73 20.40 -33.09
CA GLY A 136 -12.80 19.68 -33.80
C GLY A 136 -13.95 19.06 -32.99
N GLY A 137 -15.02 19.85 -32.76
CA GLY A 137 -16.43 19.38 -32.59
C GLY A 137 -16.91 19.15 -31.15
N GLY A 138 -17.80 19.93 -30.52
CA GLY A 138 -19.01 20.61 -31.01
C GLY A 138 -20.13 19.57 -31.19
N LYS A 139 -21.17 19.47 -30.34
CA LYS A 139 -22.31 20.41 -30.18
C LYS A 139 -23.32 19.83 -29.13
N PRO A 140 -24.46 20.49 -28.82
CA PRO A 140 -24.67 21.57 -27.85
C PRO A 140 -25.58 21.16 -26.65
N GLY A 141 -25.53 21.94 -25.55
CA GLY A 141 -26.45 21.78 -24.41
C GLY A 141 -27.87 22.31 -24.67
N PRO A 142 -28.88 21.86 -23.89
CA PRO A 142 -30.23 22.43 -23.93
C PRO A 142 -30.32 23.74 -23.13
N LYS A 143 -31.08 24.70 -23.67
CA LYS A 143 -31.37 26.00 -23.07
C LYS A 143 -32.39 25.89 -21.91
N PRO A 144 -32.37 26.82 -20.95
CA PRO A 144 -33.35 26.84 -19.85
C PRO A 144 -34.73 27.36 -20.33
N GLN A 145 -35.79 26.85 -19.69
CA GLN A 145 -37.09 27.52 -19.57
C GLN A 145 -37.26 27.98 -18.13
#